data_AF-A0A7T5VBZ8-F1
#
_entry.id   AF-A0A7T5VBZ8-F1
#
_cell.length_a   1.000
_cell.length_b   1.000
_cell.length_c   1.000
_cell.angle_alpha   90.00
_cell.angle_beta   90.00
_cell.angle_gamma   90.00
#
_symmetry.space_group_name_H-M   'P 1'
#
loop_
_entity.id
_entity.type
_entity.pdbx_description
1 polymer ?
#
loop_
_entity_poly.entity_id
_entity_poly.type
_entity_poly.pdbx_seq_one_letter_code
_entity_poly.pdbx_strand_id
1 'polypeptide(L)'
;MFSIIQTIAERKIQQAMAEGKIPDLSHWKNKPLPPDDMANVPEDLRMAYRLLKNAGYVPEEVALQKEITRLEQVLVDCTDEKEKIRQLKRISFLQTKLGCRRGRPLELGEDGPYYNRVVDRLSSPRKD
;
A
#
# COMPACT_ATOMS: atom_id res chain seq x y z
N MET A 1 3.74 -34.30 -3.41
CA MET A 1 5.01 -34.43 -2.66
C MET A 1 5.08 -33.22 -1.73
N PHE A 2 4.99 -33.42 -0.41
CA PHE A 2 4.96 -32.30 0.53
C PHE A 2 6.29 -31.53 0.47
N SER A 3 6.22 -30.23 0.17
CA SER A 3 7.38 -29.33 0.15
C SER A 3 7.98 -29.22 1.55
N ILE A 4 9.30 -29.06 1.66
CA ILE A 4 10.01 -28.81 2.93
C ILE A 4 9.36 -27.67 3.73
N ILE A 5 8.84 -26.65 3.04
CA ILE A 5 8.13 -25.52 3.64
C ILE A 5 6.88 -25.99 4.39
N GLN A 6 6.17 -26.96 3.84
CA GLN A 6 4.95 -27.49 4.45
C GLN A 6 5.25 -28.29 5.71
N THR A 7 6.32 -29.09 5.71
CA THR A 7 6.78 -29.80 6.91
C THR A 7 7.19 -28.83 8.02
N ILE A 8 7.84 -27.72 7.68
CA ILE A 8 8.21 -26.68 8.65
C ILE A 8 6.97 -25.98 9.20
N ALA A 9 6.00 -25.65 8.34
CA ALA A 9 4.75 -25.02 8.74
C ALA A 9 3.95 -25.92 9.71
N GLU A 10 3.81 -27.20 9.38
CA GLU A 10 3.08 -28.17 10.20
C GLU A 10 3.70 -28.31 11.60
N ARG A 11 5.03 -28.44 11.68
CA ARG A 11 5.72 -28.50 12.97
C ARG A 11 5.50 -27.25 13.82
N LYS A 12 5.51 -26.06 13.21
CA LYS A 12 5.24 -24.80 13.93
C LYS A 12 3.79 -24.71 14.43
N ILE A 13 2.83 -25.18 13.63
CA ILE A 13 1.41 -25.21 14.03
C ILE A 13 1.24 -26.13 15.24
N GLN A 14 1.80 -27.35 15.17
CA GLN A 14 1.74 -28.31 16.29
C GLN A 14 2.41 -27.78 17.56
N GLN A 15 3.55 -27.11 17.42
CA GLN A 15 4.21 -26.46 18.55
C GLN A 15 3.33 -25.36 19.18
N ALA A 16 2.69 -24.51 18.37
CA ALA A 16 1.80 -23.47 18.87
C ALA A 16 0.54 -24.04 19.55
N MET A 17 0.02 -25.18 19.06
CA MET A 17 -1.06 -25.93 19.72
C MET A 17 -0.63 -26.43 21.10
N ALA A 18 0.56 -27.03 21.21
CA ALA A 18 1.08 -27.57 22.46
C ALA A 18 1.37 -26.47 23.50
N GLU A 19 1.84 -25.31 23.05
CA GLU A 19 2.09 -24.14 23.90
C GLU A 19 0.82 -23.35 24.25
N GLY A 20 -0.34 -23.74 23.70
CA GLY A 20 -1.61 -23.03 23.95
C GLY A 20 -1.64 -21.60 23.41
N LYS A 21 -0.77 -21.24 22.46
CA LYS A 21 -0.65 -19.88 21.88
C LYS A 21 -1.68 -19.58 20.80
N ILE A 22 -2.52 -20.57 20.44
CA ILE A 22 -3.54 -20.38 19.42
C ILE A 22 -4.69 -19.57 20.02
N PRO A 23 -5.04 -18.42 19.42
CA PRO A 23 -6.17 -17.62 19.90
C PRO A 23 -7.49 -18.39 19.76
N ASP A 24 -8.45 -18.13 20.64
CA ASP A 24 -9.80 -18.69 20.49
C ASP A 24 -10.49 -18.09 19.26
N LEU A 25 -10.67 -18.92 18.24
CA LEU A 25 -11.30 -18.58 16.96
C LEU A 25 -12.78 -19.01 16.91
N SER A 26 -13.36 -19.43 18.04
CA SER A 26 -14.76 -19.90 18.15
C SER A 26 -15.77 -18.91 17.53
N HIS A 27 -15.54 -17.61 17.71
CA HIS A 27 -16.34 -16.51 17.17
C HIS A 27 -16.31 -16.36 15.64
N TRP A 28 -15.38 -17.03 14.94
CA TRP A 28 -15.32 -17.10 13.48
C TRP A 28 -16.02 -18.33 12.89
N LYS A 29 -16.49 -19.26 13.73
CA LYS A 29 -17.18 -20.47 13.27
C LYS A 29 -18.43 -20.09 12.47
N ASN A 30 -18.58 -20.66 11.28
CA ASN A 30 -19.68 -20.41 10.34
C ASN A 30 -19.78 -18.97 9.81
N LYS A 31 -18.74 -18.15 9.96
CA LYS A 31 -18.68 -16.84 9.29
C LYS A 31 -18.03 -16.97 7.91
N PRO A 32 -18.52 -16.24 6.89
CA PRO A 32 -17.85 -16.19 5.60
C PRO A 32 -16.45 -15.59 5.78
N LEU A 33 -15.51 -16.07 4.96
CA LEU A 33 -14.18 -15.45 4.90
C LEU A 33 -14.30 -14.00 4.44
N PRO A 34 -13.45 -13.09 4.94
CA PRO A 34 -13.39 -11.73 4.43
C PRO A 34 -13.03 -11.75 2.94
N PRO A 35 -13.48 -10.75 2.17
CA PRO A 35 -13.12 -10.61 0.77
C PRO A 35 -11.60 -10.55 0.62
N ASP A 36 -11.08 -11.15 -0.44
CA ASP A 36 -9.64 -11.17 -0.70
C ASP A 36 -9.16 -9.76 -1.10
N ASP A 37 -8.35 -9.15 -0.23
CA ASP A 37 -7.68 -7.86 -0.46
C ASP A 37 -6.91 -7.81 -1.80
N MET A 38 -6.52 -8.96 -2.35
CA MET A 38 -5.70 -9.08 -3.57
C MET A 38 -6.47 -9.72 -4.73
N ALA A 39 -7.80 -9.62 -4.76
CA ALA A 39 -8.62 -10.09 -5.87
C ALA A 39 -8.22 -9.48 -7.23
N ASN A 40 -7.70 -8.24 -7.22
CA ASN A 40 -7.23 -7.53 -8.42
C ASN A 40 -5.84 -8.01 -8.92
N VAL A 41 -5.16 -8.87 -8.16
CA VAL A 41 -3.84 -9.41 -8.51
C VAL A 41 -4.04 -10.77 -9.20
N PRO A 42 -3.34 -11.04 -10.32
CA PRO A 42 -3.33 -12.36 -10.95
C PRO A 42 -3.00 -13.47 -9.95
N GLU A 43 -3.64 -14.62 -10.10
CA GLU A 43 -3.58 -15.73 -9.14
C GLU A 43 -2.14 -16.19 -8.87
N ASP A 44 -1.36 -16.37 -9.94
CA ASP A 44 0.05 -16.80 -9.88
C ASP A 44 0.95 -15.86 -9.07
N LEU A 45 0.61 -14.56 -9.05
CA LEU A 45 1.39 -13.53 -8.36
C LEU A 45 0.94 -13.30 -6.92
N ARG A 46 -0.30 -13.69 -6.57
CA ARG A 46 -0.92 -13.34 -5.28
C ARG A 46 -0.10 -13.84 -4.10
N MET A 47 0.46 -15.05 -4.19
CA MET A 47 1.28 -15.62 -3.11
C MET A 47 2.57 -14.81 -2.89
N ALA A 48 3.27 -14.44 -3.97
CA ALA A 48 4.49 -13.64 -3.88
C ALA A 48 4.20 -12.26 -3.26
N TYR A 49 3.15 -11.57 -3.71
CA TYR A 49 2.75 -10.29 -3.13
C TYR A 49 2.30 -10.39 -1.67
N ARG A 50 1.60 -11.46 -1.27
CA ARG A 50 1.24 -11.70 0.14
C ARG A 50 2.47 -11.88 1.02
N LEU A 51 3.46 -12.65 0.56
CA LEU A 51 4.72 -12.83 1.29
C LEU A 51 5.44 -11.49 1.49
N LEU A 52 5.55 -10.67 0.44
CA LEU A 52 6.15 -9.34 0.53
C LEU A 52 5.38 -8.41 1.48
N LYS A 53 4.04 -8.36 1.37
CA LYS A 53 3.17 -7.56 2.26
C LYS A 53 3.37 -7.98 3.72
N ASN A 54 3.36 -9.29 4.00
CA ASN A 54 3.49 -9.82 5.36
C ASN A 54 4.90 -9.60 5.95
N ALA A 55 5.93 -9.61 5.11
CA ALA A 55 7.31 -9.31 5.51
C ALA A 55 7.57 -7.80 5.68
N GLY A 56 6.56 -6.94 5.47
CA GLY A 56 6.68 -5.50 5.59
C GLY A 56 7.41 -4.83 4.41
N TYR A 57 7.59 -5.55 3.29
CA TYR A 57 8.14 -4.96 2.08
C TYR A 57 7.09 -4.04 1.44
N VAL A 58 7.27 -2.75 1.67
CA VAL A 58 6.54 -1.69 1.01
C VAL A 58 7.15 -1.50 -0.39
N PRO A 59 6.37 -1.60 -1.48
CA PRO A 59 6.87 -1.28 -2.82
C PRO A 59 7.53 0.11 -2.82
N GLU A 60 8.63 0.28 -3.55
CA GLU A 60 9.40 1.54 -3.56
C GLU A 60 8.49 2.71 -3.97
N GLU A 61 7.50 2.47 -4.81
CA GLU A 61 6.50 3.45 -5.23
C GLU A 61 5.68 3.98 -4.04
N VAL A 62 5.29 3.10 -3.12
CA VAL A 62 4.54 3.48 -1.91
C VAL A 62 5.45 4.22 -0.93
N ALA A 63 6.73 3.85 -0.86
CA ALA A 63 7.71 4.57 -0.04
C ALA A 63 7.95 6.00 -0.57
N LEU A 64 8.12 6.15 -1.88
CA LEU A 64 8.26 7.44 -2.56
C LEU A 64 7.02 8.32 -2.37
N GLN A 65 5.82 7.74 -2.48
CA GLN A 65 4.58 8.46 -2.23
C GLN A 65 4.50 8.98 -0.79
N LYS A 66 4.89 8.16 0.20
CA LYS A 66 4.95 8.59 1.60
C LYS A 66 5.97 9.71 1.83
N GLU A 67 7.12 9.67 1.15
CA GLU A 67 8.13 10.74 1.22
C GLU A 67 7.57 12.06 0.66
N ILE A 68 6.89 12.02 -0.50
CA ILE A 68 6.24 13.19 -1.09
C ILE A 68 5.23 13.81 -0.12
N THR A 69 4.29 13.01 0.41
CA THR A 69 3.27 13.51 1.34
C THR A 69 3.87 14.09 2.62
N ARG A 70 4.95 13.48 3.14
CA ARG A 70 5.67 14.02 4.30
C ARG A 70 6.29 15.38 3.99
N LEU A 71 6.91 15.54 2.82
CA LEU A 71 7.51 16.82 2.41
C LEU A 71 6.46 17.90 2.19
N GLU A 72 5.31 17.54 1.62
CA GLU A 72 4.16 18.46 1.46
C GLU A 72 3.64 18.96 2.81
N GLN A 73 3.50 18.06 3.80
CA GLN A 73 3.10 18.44 5.16
C GLN A 73 4.09 19.40 5.81
N VAL A 74 5.39 19.12 5.70
CA VAL A 74 6.43 20.02 6.23
C VAL A 74 6.38 21.40 5.54
N LEU A 75 6.00 21.43 4.26
CA LEU A 75 5.90 22.66 3.47
C LEU A 75 4.76 23.58 3.93
N VAL A 76 3.69 23.02 4.51
CA VAL A 76 2.56 23.79 5.06
C VAL A 76 2.99 24.59 6.28
N ASP A 77 3.84 24.01 7.12
CA ASP A 77 4.29 24.61 8.39
C ASP A 77 5.58 25.46 8.23
N CYS A 78 6.24 25.40 7.07
CA CYS A 78 7.48 26.13 6.80
C CYS A 78 7.24 27.62 6.48
N THR A 79 7.84 28.51 7.29
CA THR A 79 7.81 29.98 7.09
C THR A 79 9.02 30.52 6.32
N ASP A 80 10.11 29.76 6.16
CA ASP A 80 11.29 30.20 5.40
C ASP A 80 11.15 29.92 3.89
N GLU A 81 11.19 30.99 3.10
CA GLU A 81 11.02 30.99 1.65
C GLU A 81 12.14 30.23 0.91
N LYS A 82 13.38 30.27 1.43
CA LYS A 82 14.52 29.55 0.82
C LYS A 82 14.41 28.04 1.02
N GLU A 83 13.97 27.62 2.20
CA GLU A 83 13.70 26.21 2.48
C GLU A 83 12.51 25.72 1.68
N LYS A 84 11.45 26.53 1.57
CA LYS A 84 10.27 26.22 0.77
C LYS A 84 10.62 25.89 -0.69
N ILE A 85 11.44 26.72 -1.33
CA ILE A 85 11.90 26.49 -2.72
C ILE A 85 12.73 25.19 -2.83
N ARG A 86 13.57 24.88 -1.83
CA ARG A 86 14.36 23.65 -1.82
C ARG A 86 13.47 22.41 -1.69
N GLN A 87 12.48 22.44 -0.80
CA GLN A 87 11.54 21.34 -0.62
C GLN A 87 10.65 21.13 -1.85
N LEU A 88 10.19 22.21 -2.51
CA LEU A 88 9.43 22.11 -3.77
C LEU A 88 10.23 21.42 -4.88
N LYS A 89 11.51 21.80 -5.07
CA LYS A 89 12.40 21.12 -6.03
C LYS A 89 12.57 19.64 -5.72
N ARG A 90 12.64 19.29 -4.43
CA ARG A 90 12.74 17.90 -3.98
C ARG A 90 11.46 17.11 -4.28
N ILE A 91 10.30 17.70 -4.04
CA ILE A 91 9.00 17.10 -4.38
C ILE A 91 8.91 16.85 -5.89
N SER A 92 9.23 17.84 -6.73
CA SER A 92 9.20 17.67 -8.19
C SER A 92 10.12 16.52 -8.65
N PHE A 93 11.33 16.42 -8.10
CA PHE A 93 12.23 15.30 -8.40
C PHE A 93 11.63 13.94 -8.03
N LEU A 94 11.04 13.82 -6.85
CA LEU A 94 10.42 12.57 -6.38
C LEU A 94 9.20 12.19 -7.23
N GLN A 95 8.39 13.17 -7.65
CA GLN A 95 7.26 12.96 -8.57
C GLN A 95 7.75 12.45 -9.94
N THR A 96 8.81 13.05 -10.51
CA THR A 96 9.42 12.56 -11.76
C THR A 96 9.98 11.14 -11.59
N LYS A 97 10.72 10.86 -10.50
CA LYS A 97 11.25 9.52 -10.21
C LYS A 97 10.14 8.48 -10.15
N LEU A 98 9.02 8.80 -9.50
CA LEU A 98 7.85 7.93 -9.39
C LEU A 98 7.20 7.67 -10.76
N GLY A 99 7.05 8.70 -11.60
CA GLY A 99 6.50 8.59 -12.96
C GLY A 99 7.36 7.69 -13.86
N CYS A 100 8.68 7.85 -13.83
CA CYS A 100 9.59 7.00 -14.61
C CYS A 100 9.51 5.52 -14.21
N ARG A 101 9.35 5.21 -12.91
CA ARG A 101 9.27 3.83 -12.40
C ARG A 101 7.98 3.12 -12.77
N ARG A 102 6.86 3.83 -12.81
CA ARG A 102 5.54 3.27 -13.15
C ARG A 102 5.37 3.00 -14.65
N GLY A 103 6.34 3.39 -15.48
CA GLY A 103 6.29 3.25 -16.95
C GLY A 103 5.24 4.15 -17.62
N ARG A 104 4.62 5.06 -16.86
CA ARG A 104 3.62 6.03 -17.34
C ARG A 104 3.77 7.32 -16.52
N PRO A 105 3.76 8.50 -17.16
CA PRO A 105 3.66 9.77 -16.44
C PRO A 105 2.38 9.77 -15.57
N LEU A 106 2.53 10.08 -14.29
CA LEU A 106 1.41 10.22 -13.37
C LEU A 106 0.93 11.68 -13.44
N GLU A 107 0.06 11.99 -14.39
CA GLU A 107 -0.58 13.30 -14.49
C GLU A 107 -1.77 13.37 -13.51
N LEU A 108 -1.44 13.53 -12.23
CA LEU A 108 -2.41 13.80 -11.15
C LEU A 108 -2.25 15.22 -10.59
N GLY A 109 -1.76 16.16 -11.41
CA GLY A 109 -1.82 17.59 -11.13
C GLY A 109 -3.15 18.19 -11.58
N GLU A 110 -3.35 19.49 -11.34
CA GLU A 110 -4.49 20.25 -11.89
C GLU A 110 -4.58 20.13 -13.42
N ASP A 111 -3.43 19.94 -14.08
CA ASP A 111 -3.30 19.75 -15.53
C ASP A 111 -3.60 18.31 -16.01
N GLY A 112 -3.95 17.39 -15.11
CA GLY A 112 -4.17 15.99 -15.44
C GLY A 112 -5.53 15.72 -16.13
N PRO A 113 -5.61 14.79 -17.10
CA PRO A 113 -6.83 14.50 -17.86
C PRO A 113 -7.99 13.94 -17.00
N TYR A 114 -7.68 13.49 -15.78
CA TYR A 114 -8.64 12.92 -14.84
C TYR A 114 -8.97 13.82 -13.65
N TYR A 115 -8.30 14.96 -13.48
CA TYR A 115 -8.46 15.84 -12.31
C TYR A 115 -9.92 16.27 -12.13
N ASN A 116 -10.51 16.85 -13.17
CA ASN A 116 -11.90 17.31 -13.14
C ASN A 116 -12.88 16.17 -12.82
N ARG A 117 -12.71 14.98 -13.40
CA ARG A 117 -13.60 13.83 -13.15
C ARG A 117 -13.54 13.32 -11.72
N VAL A 118 -12.37 13.37 -11.10
CA VAL A 118 -12.18 12.96 -9.71
C VAL A 118 -12.75 14.03 -8.77
N VAL A 119 -12.50 15.30 -9.05
CA VAL A 119 -13.07 16.43 -8.29
C VAL A 119 -14.59 16.41 -8.35
N ASP A 120 -15.18 16.25 -9.53
CA ASP A 120 -16.64 16.16 -9.72
C ASP A 120 -17.27 15.00 -8.94
N ARG A 121 -16.57 13.86 -8.89
CA ARG A 121 -17.05 12.68 -8.15
C ARG A 121 -16.92 12.85 -6.64
N LEU A 122 -15.90 13.58 -6.16
CA LEU A 122 -15.70 13.87 -4.74
C LEU A 122 -16.57 15.03 -4.24
N SER A 123 -16.89 15.99 -5.11
CA SER A 123 -17.75 17.14 -4.82
C SER A 123 -19.23 16.82 -4.93
N SER A 124 -19.60 15.80 -5.71
CA SER A 124 -20.97 15.28 -5.72
C SER A 124 -21.31 14.69 -4.35
N PRO A 125 -22.39 15.13 -3.67
CA PRO A 125 -22.82 14.47 -2.45
C PRO A 125 -23.15 13.01 -2.76
N ARG A 126 -22.63 12.09 -1.96
CA ARG A 126 -23.04 10.68 -2.02
C ARG A 126 -24.55 10.67 -1.87
N LYS A 127 -25.24 10.26 -2.94
CA LYS A 127 -26.68 10.04 -2.91
C LYS A 127 -26.87 8.73 -2.16
N ASP A 128 -27.36 8.84 -0.92
CA ASP A 128 -27.77 7.72 -0.09
C ASP A 128 -28.80 6.83 -0.81
#